data_AF-A0A3N7H6E0-F1
#
_entry.id   AF-A0A3N7H6E0-F1
#
_cell.length_a   1.000
_cell.length_b   1.000
_cell.length_c   1.000
_cell.angle_alpha   90.00
_cell.angle_beta   90.00
_cell.angle_gamma   90.00
#
_symmetry.space_group_name_H-M   'P 1'
#
loop_
_entity.id
_entity.type
_entity.pdbx_description
1 polymer ?
#
loop_
_entity_poly.entity_id
_entity_poly.type
_entity_poly.pdbx_seq_one_letter_code
_entity_poly.pdbx_strand_id
1 'polypeptide(L)' 'MKVNFLILLGVLFAQLSMGQKAPAVSKTEFTEAALQQPLFGLDGQQKTAGEILAANKGKTILLYIWATWCPDCIKGFP' A
#
# COMPACT_ATOMS: atom_id res chain seq x y z
N MET A 1 21.57 31.70 -11.66
CA MET A 1 20.09 31.62 -11.80
C MET A 1 19.63 30.71 -12.94
N LYS A 2 20.18 30.81 -14.16
CA LYS A 2 19.78 29.96 -15.31
C LYS A 2 20.09 28.46 -15.14
N VAL A 3 21.25 28.09 -14.58
CA VAL A 3 21.63 26.68 -14.33
C VAL A 3 20.72 26.01 -13.30
N ASN A 4 20.43 26.67 -12.19
CA ASN A 4 19.51 26.12 -11.17
C ASN A 4 18.10 25.92 -11.72
N PHE A 5 17.64 26.82 -12.60
CA PHE A 5 16.36 26.68 -13.29
C PHE A 5 16.34 25.47 -14.24
N LEU A 6 17.43 25.25 -15.00
CA LEU A 6 17.57 24.06 -15.85
C LEU A 6 17.62 22.76 -15.05
N ILE A 7 18.29 22.76 -13.90
CA ILE A 7 18.32 21.61 -12.98
C ILE A 7 16.92 21.32 -12.43
N LEU A 8 16.19 22.35 -11.98
CA LEU A 8 14.80 22.22 -11.52
C LEU A 8 13.88 21.65 -12.61
N LEU A 9 13.99 22.15 -13.84
CA LEU A 9 13.20 21.68 -14.97
C LEU A 9 13.52 20.21 -15.30
N GLY A 10 14.79 19.82 -15.23
CA GLY A 10 15.25 18.45 -15.45
C GLY A 10 14.75 17.46 -14.39
N VAL A 11 14.75 17.85 -13.11
CA VAL A 11 14.21 17.02 -12.01
C VAL A 11 12.71 16.81 -12.18
N LEU A 12 11.95 17.86 -12.55
CA LEU A 12 10.51 17.77 -12.78
C LEU A 12 10.18 16.81 -13.94
N PHE A 13 10.99 16.83 -15.00
CA PHE A 13 10.80 15.95 -16.16
C PHE A 13 11.14 14.48 -15.84
N ALA A 14 12.15 14.24 -14.99
CA ALA A 14 12.51 12.89 -14.52
C ALA A 14 11.43 12.25 -13.62
N GLN A 15 10.69 13.06 -12.85
CA GLN A 15 9.57 12.56 -12.04
C GLN A 15 8.41 12.04 -12.91
N LEU A 16 8.21 12.61 -14.10
CA LEU A 16 7.18 12.17 -15.03
C LEU A 16 7.55 10.87 -15.77
N SER A 17 8.84 10.61 -16.00
CA SER A 17 9.30 9.40 -16.70
C SER A 17 9.39 8.17 -15.79
N MET A 18 9.58 8.36 -14.48
CA MET A 18 9.66 7.27 -13.49
C MET A 18 8.35 7.04 -12.71
N GLY A 19 7.26 7.69 -13.09
CA GLY A 19 5.97 7.53 -12.42
C GLY A 19 5.41 6.11 -12.52
N GLN A 20 4.76 5.63 -11.46
CA GLN A 20 4.00 4.38 -11.52
C GLN A 20 2.88 4.49 -12.56
N LYS A 21 2.75 3.51 -13.45
CA LYS A 21 1.64 3.47 -14.42
C LYS A 21 0.32 3.49 -13.68
N ALA A 22 -0.50 4.51 -13.95
CA ALA A 22 -1.84 4.59 -13.39
C ALA A 22 -2.60 3.28 -13.71
N PRO A 23 -3.23 2.65 -12.71
CA PRO A 23 -3.99 1.45 -12.96
C PRO A 23 -5.14 1.77 -13.92
N ALA A 24 -5.35 0.92 -14.93
CA ALA A 24 -6.42 1.10 -15.91
C ALA A 24 -7.82 1.00 -15.29
N VAL A 25 -7.92 0.40 -14.10
CA VAL A 25 -9.17 0.21 -13.35
C VAL A 25 -8.93 0.56 -11.90
N SER A 26 -9.77 1.44 -11.36
CA SER A 26 -9.85 1.70 -9.92
C SER A 26 -10.78 0.65 -9.30
N LYS A 27 -10.21 -0.40 -8.72
CA LYS A 27 -10.99 -1.47 -8.08
C LYS A 27 -11.70 -0.92 -6.83
N THR A 28 -13.01 -1.13 -6.74
CA THR A 28 -13.84 -0.73 -5.59
C THR A 28 -14.24 -1.91 -4.72
N GLU A 29 -13.90 -3.13 -5.14
CA GLU A 29 -14.24 -4.37 -4.46
C GLU A 29 -13.08 -5.37 -4.51
N PHE A 30 -13.09 -6.30 -3.56
CA PHE A 30 -12.16 -7.41 -3.53
C PHE A 30 -12.70 -8.59 -4.34
N THR A 31 -11.81 -9.33 -4.99
CA THR A 31 -12.18 -10.59 -5.65
C THR A 31 -12.50 -11.66 -4.61
N GLU A 32 -13.28 -12.67 -5.00
CA GLU A 32 -13.58 -13.81 -4.11
C GLU A 32 -12.30 -14.48 -3.58
N ALA A 33 -11.31 -14.69 -4.46
CA ALA A 33 -10.01 -15.23 -4.06
C ALA A 33 -9.29 -14.35 -3.01
N ALA A 34 -9.40 -13.02 -3.11
CA ALA A 34 -8.81 -12.13 -2.12
C ALA A 34 -9.58 -12.18 -0.78
N LEU A 35 -10.91 -12.33 -0.82
CA LEU A 35 -11.74 -12.46 0.37
C LEU A 35 -11.50 -13.78 1.11
N GLN A 36 -11.23 -14.86 0.37
CA GLN A 36 -10.96 -16.19 0.93
C GLN A 36 -9.50 -16.37 1.41
N GLN A 37 -8.63 -15.36 1.20
CA GLN A 37 -7.23 -15.45 1.59
C GLN A 37 -7.08 -15.68 3.10
N PRO A 38 -6.36 -16.73 3.54
CA PRO A 38 -6.15 -16.99 4.95
C PRO A 38 -5.11 -16.04 5.54
N LEU A 39 -5.40 -15.51 6.73
CA LEU A 39 -4.55 -14.64 7.53
C LEU A 39 -4.48 -15.19 8.95
N PHE A 40 -3.30 -15.09 9.56
CA PHE A 40 -3.05 -15.56 10.91
C PHE A 40 -3.01 -14.38 11.89
N GLY A 41 -3.78 -14.49 12.96
CA GLY A 41 -3.69 -13.60 14.10
C GLY A 41 -2.41 -13.84 14.89
N LEU A 42 -2.09 -12.89 15.78
CA LEU A 42 -0.95 -13.02 16.71
C LEU A 42 -1.14 -14.17 17.71
N ASP A 43 -2.37 -14.61 17.92
CA ASP A 43 -2.76 -15.80 18.69
C ASP A 43 -2.63 -17.11 17.90
N GLY A 44 -2.19 -17.05 16.64
CA GLY A 44 -2.10 -18.18 15.73
C GLY A 44 -3.45 -18.63 15.15
N GLN A 45 -4.57 -17.97 15.49
CA GLN A 45 -5.85 -18.30 14.91
C GLN A 45 -5.92 -17.83 13.45
N GLN A 46 -6.50 -18.69 12.61
CA GLN A 46 -6.68 -18.39 11.20
C GLN A 46 -8.06 -17.78 10.96
N LYS A 47 -8.11 -16.71 10.17
CA LYS A 47 -9.34 -16.10 9.63
C LYS A 47 -9.12 -15.75 8.16
N THR A 48 -10.20 -15.62 7.42
CA THR A 48 -10.15 -15.09 6.05
C THR A 48 -10.09 -13.56 6.07
N ALA A 49 -9.54 -12.97 5.01
CA ALA A 49 -9.56 -11.51 4.84
C ALA A 49 -11.01 -10.98 4.84
N GLY A 50 -11.95 -11.70 4.23
CA GLY A 50 -13.37 -11.34 4.19
C GLY A 50 -14.01 -11.25 5.57
N GLU A 51 -13.74 -12.21 6.46
CA GLU A 51 -14.25 -12.18 7.84
C GLU A 51 -13.72 -10.97 8.62
N ILE A 52 -12.43 -10.64 8.45
CA ILE A 52 -11.81 -9.48 9.10
C ILE A 52 -12.43 -8.18 8.60
N LEU A 53 -12.63 -8.05 7.29
CA LEU A 53 -13.27 -6.87 6.68
C LEU A 53 -14.73 -6.74 7.13
N ALA A 54 -15.48 -7.85 7.16
CA ALA A 54 -16.87 -7.86 7.61
C ALA A 54 -17.00 -7.40 9.07
N ALA A 55 -16.14 -7.87 9.97
CA ALA A 55 -16.13 -7.49 11.38
C ALA A 55 -15.78 -6.00 11.63
N ASN A 56 -15.13 -5.35 10.66
CA ASN A 56 -14.70 -3.95 10.74
C ASN A 56 -15.47 -3.03 9.79
N LYS A 57 -16.55 -3.51 9.17
CA LYS A 57 -17.35 -2.72 8.24
C LYS A 57 -17.90 -1.47 8.92
N GLY A 58 -17.74 -0.31 8.27
CA GLY A 58 -18.19 0.99 8.77
C GLY A 58 -17.28 1.63 9.82
N LYS A 59 -16.18 0.98 10.23
CA LYS A 59 -15.19 1.56 11.13
C LYS A 59 -14.04 2.15 10.32
N THR A 60 -13.55 3.32 10.73
CA THR A 60 -12.26 3.83 10.26
C THR A 60 -11.16 3.05 10.96
N ILE A 61 -10.33 2.35 10.18
CA ILE A 61 -9.21 1.56 10.69
C ILE A 61 -7.91 2.05 10.06
N LEU A 62 -6.83 2.00 10.84
CA LEU A 62 -5.48 2.21 10.33
C LEU A 62 -4.90 0.85 9.94
N LEU A 63 -4.54 0.68 8.68
CA LEU A 63 -3.82 -0.50 8.21
C LEU A 63 -2.32 -0.22 8.25
N TYR A 64 -1.62 -0.91 9.14
CA TYR A 64 -0.16 -0.88 9.20
C TYR A 64 0.41 -2.10 8.48
N ILE A 65 0.91 -1.89 7.26
CA ILE A 65 1.46 -2.94 6.41
C ILE A 65 2.98 -2.86 6.47
N TRP A 66 3.63 -3.94 6.94
CA TRP A 66 5.07 -4.04 7.03
C TRP A 66 5.54 -5.45 6.69
N ALA A 67 6.86 -5.61 6.50
CA ALA A 67 7.49 -6.91 6.33
C ALA A 67 8.93 -6.87 6.85
N THR A 68 9.46 -8.03 7.28
CA THR A 68 10.83 -8.17 7.80
C THR A 68 11.92 -7.86 6.77
N TRP A 69 11.59 -7.95 5.49
CA TRP A 69 12.51 -7.61 4.40
C TRP A 69 12.41 -6.12 3.99
N CYS A 70 11.52 -5.33 4.59
CA CYS A 70 11.36 -3.90 4.31
C CYS A 70 12.12 -3.07 5.35
N PRO A 71 13.32 -2.55 5.05
CA PRO A 71 14.15 -1.86 6.04
C PRO A 71 13.52 -0.57 6.56
N ASP A 72 12.82 0.16 5.69
CA ASP A 72 12.15 1.39 6.05
C ASP A 72 10.91 1.13 6.92
N CYS A 73 10.18 0.03 6.65
CA CYS A 73 9.05 -0.38 7.48
C CYS A 73 9.51 -0.71 8.90
N ILE A 74 10.66 -1.37 9.05
CA ILE A 74 11.25 -1.70 10.35
C ILE A 74 11.68 -0.43 11.09
N LYS A 75 12.35 0.52 10.41
CA LYS A 75 12.77 1.78 11.03
C LYS A 75 11.58 2.66 11.44
N GLY A 76 10.47 2.56 10.71
CA GLY A 76 9.21 3.25 11.02
C GLY A 76 8.27 2.44 11.93
N PHE A 77 8.71 1.29 12.44
CA PHE A 77 7.96 0.51 13.43
C PHE A 77 8.01 1.26 14.78
N PRO A 78 6.85 1.51 15.44
CA PRO A 78 6.81 2.20 16.72
C PRO A 78 7.48 1.42 17.85
#